data_AF-A0A2V8BAZ8-F1
#
_entry.id   AF-A0A2V8BAZ8-F1
#
_cell.length_a   1.000
_cell.length_b   1.000
_cell.length_c   1.000
_cell.angle_alpha   90.00
_cell.angle_beta   90.00
_cell.angle_gamma   90.00
#
_symmetry.space_group_name_H-M   'P 1'
#
loop_
_entity.id
_entity.type
_entity.pdbx_description
1 polymer ?
#
loop_
_entity_poly.entity_id
_entity_poly.type
_entity_poly.pdbx_seq_one_letter_code
_entity_poly.pdbx_strand_id
1 'polypeptide(L)'
;MRKCLLLVIGLAVSTMGLSAQGKRILVVQAFTVGAGVELPYDMKLMQTQLVAELKVELGKEFTIVSEAPTGESALYTLDGEITGWRPGNAAKRLVVGLGSGREASDIQYRVTNSSGQKVLERKDTVRTNFYSQGTGSSGTLAHPIAQKIAERIKDAKLK
;
A
#
# COMPACT_ATOMS: atom_id res chain seq x y z
N MET A 1 23.51 13.96 70.05
CA MET A 1 24.14 13.16 68.99
C MET A 1 23.15 13.00 67.85
N ARG A 2 23.52 13.40 66.62
CA ARG A 2 23.03 12.93 65.29
C ARG A 2 21.51 13.01 65.01
N LYS A 3 20.97 13.51 63.88
CA LYS A 3 21.49 13.95 62.57
C LYS A 3 20.30 14.56 61.79
N CYS A 4 20.60 15.55 60.95
CA CYS A 4 20.07 15.87 59.61
C CYS A 4 18.58 15.59 59.31
N LEU A 5 17.73 16.58 59.07
CA LEU A 5 17.63 17.38 57.83
C LEU A 5 17.68 16.50 56.55
N LEU A 6 16.56 16.36 55.83
CA LEU A 6 16.46 16.62 54.39
C LEU A 6 15.04 16.37 53.83
N LEU A 7 14.55 17.44 53.21
CA LEU A 7 13.51 17.55 52.20
C LEU A 7 13.56 16.41 51.16
N VAL A 8 12.42 15.84 50.78
CA VAL A 8 12.27 15.18 49.47
C VAL A 8 11.04 15.76 48.76
N ILE A 9 11.31 16.74 47.89
CA ILE A 9 10.48 17.10 46.75
C ILE A 9 10.82 16.11 45.63
N GLY A 10 9.80 15.58 44.94
CA GLY A 10 9.97 14.83 43.69
C GLY A 10 9.02 13.63 43.64
N LEU A 11 8.30 13.34 42.58
CA LEU A 11 8.31 13.85 41.22
C LEU A 11 6.89 13.54 40.69
N ALA A 12 6.12 14.55 40.31
CA ALA A 12 4.95 14.30 39.47
C ALA A 12 5.50 13.83 38.13
N VAL A 13 5.45 12.52 37.86
CA VAL A 13 5.71 11.97 36.53
C VAL A 13 4.51 12.32 35.68
N SER A 14 4.48 13.56 35.20
CA SER A 14 3.73 13.93 34.01
C SER A 14 4.34 13.13 32.86
N THR A 15 3.67 12.04 32.46
CA THR A 15 3.92 11.37 31.19
C THR A 15 3.47 12.30 30.06
N MET A 16 4.24 13.37 29.83
CA MET A 16 4.18 14.11 28.58
C MET A 16 4.91 13.31 27.51
N GLY A 17 4.20 13.04 26.41
CA GLY A 17 4.83 12.87 25.11
C GLY A 17 5.11 11.43 24.66
N LEU A 18 4.06 10.65 24.39
CA LEU A 18 4.13 9.56 23.40
C LEU A 18 3.14 9.80 22.26
N SER A 19 3.35 10.88 21.52
CA SER A 19 2.74 11.05 20.18
C SER A 19 3.60 11.96 19.31
N ALA A 20 4.90 11.69 19.29
CA ALA A 20 5.81 12.19 18.26
C ALA A 20 6.47 11.01 17.50
N GLN A 21 5.83 9.85 17.47
CA GLN A 21 6.09 8.90 16.40
C GLN A 21 5.54 9.53 15.12
N GLY A 22 6.40 10.24 14.39
CA GLY A 22 6.08 10.76 13.07
C GLY A 22 5.47 9.64 12.23
N LYS A 23 4.47 9.99 11.38
CA LYS A 23 3.86 9.02 10.46
C LYS A 23 4.97 8.31 9.69
N ARG A 24 4.92 6.98 9.69
CA ARG A 24 5.86 6.14 8.95
C ARG A 24 5.75 6.47 7.47
N ILE A 25 6.83 6.39 6.72
CA ILE A 25 6.80 6.70 5.30
C ILE A 25 6.66 5.42 4.50
N LEU A 26 5.73 5.42 3.55
CA LEU A 26 5.64 4.38 2.53
C LEU A 26 5.96 5.01 1.18
N VAL A 27 7.15 4.69 0.67
CA VAL A 27 7.57 5.04 -0.69
C VAL A 27 7.01 4.01 -1.65
N VAL A 28 6.16 4.45 -2.57
CA VAL A 28 5.55 3.60 -3.59
C VAL A 28 6.39 3.70 -4.85
N GLN A 29 7.10 2.63 -5.19
CA GLN A 29 7.83 2.55 -6.45
C GLN A 29 6.89 2.29 -7.62
N ALA A 30 7.32 2.66 -8.82
CA ALA A 30 6.61 2.29 -10.04
C ALA A 30 6.62 0.77 -10.16
N PHE A 31 5.44 0.17 -10.33
CA PHE A 31 5.34 -1.27 -10.55
C PHE A 31 5.98 -1.61 -11.90
N THR A 32 6.64 -2.77 -11.96
CA THR A 32 7.16 -3.32 -13.20
C THR A 32 6.12 -4.22 -13.87
N VAL A 33 6.37 -4.56 -15.13
CA VAL A 33 5.55 -5.50 -15.89
C VAL A 33 6.40 -6.72 -16.20
N GLY A 34 5.89 -7.90 -15.87
CA GLY A 34 6.58 -9.16 -16.11
C GLY A 34 6.72 -9.46 -17.59
N ALA A 35 7.69 -10.31 -17.92
CA ALA A 35 7.97 -10.67 -19.31
C ALA A 35 6.75 -11.30 -19.98
N GLY A 36 6.39 -10.79 -21.18
CA GLY A 36 5.26 -11.29 -21.96
C GLY A 36 3.88 -10.82 -21.49
N VAL A 37 3.80 -9.93 -20.50
CA VAL A 37 2.53 -9.33 -20.08
C VAL A 37 2.27 -8.06 -20.89
N GLU A 38 1.27 -8.11 -21.78
CA GLU A 38 0.78 -6.94 -22.50
C GLU A 38 -0.24 -6.20 -21.64
N LEU A 39 0.17 -5.05 -21.10
CA LEU A 39 -0.63 -4.27 -20.17
C LEU A 39 -0.98 -2.91 -20.81
N PRO A 40 -2.27 -2.55 -20.96
CA PRO A 40 -2.69 -1.29 -21.59
C PRO A 40 -2.67 -0.11 -20.60
N TYR A 41 -1.66 -0.04 -19.73
CA TYR A 41 -1.55 0.97 -18.68
C TYR A 41 -0.22 1.72 -18.81
N ASP A 42 -0.26 3.03 -18.63
CA ASP A 42 0.94 3.81 -18.37
C ASP A 42 1.35 3.57 -16.90
N MET A 43 2.54 3.00 -16.69
CA MET A 43 2.99 2.61 -15.35
C MET A 43 3.28 3.80 -14.44
N LYS A 44 3.61 4.97 -14.98
CA LYS A 44 3.80 6.19 -14.19
C LYS A 44 2.45 6.75 -13.74
N LEU A 45 1.46 6.75 -14.63
CA LEU A 45 0.09 7.11 -14.27
C LEU A 45 -0.48 6.14 -13.23
N MET A 46 -0.24 4.85 -13.40
CA MET A 46 -0.67 3.82 -12.46
C MET A 46 -0.03 4.00 -11.09
N GLN A 47 1.27 4.30 -11.01
CA GLN A 47 1.95 4.65 -9.75
C GLN A 47 1.32 5.90 -9.11
N THR A 48 1.04 6.93 -9.90
CA THR A 48 0.45 8.18 -9.42
C THR A 48 -0.93 7.93 -8.81
N GLN A 49 -1.78 7.15 -9.48
CA GLN A 49 -3.09 6.74 -8.98
C GLN A 49 -2.95 5.87 -7.72
N LEU A 50 -2.03 4.90 -7.73
CA LEU A 50 -1.78 4.03 -6.57
C LEU A 50 -1.36 4.84 -5.34
N VAL A 51 -0.49 5.84 -5.50
CA VAL A 51 -0.11 6.77 -4.42
C VAL A 51 -1.33 7.54 -3.91
N ALA A 52 -2.15 8.08 -4.80
CA ALA A 52 -3.35 8.83 -4.41
C ALA A 52 -4.35 7.96 -3.63
N GLU A 53 -4.61 6.75 -4.09
CA GLU A 53 -5.52 5.80 -3.44
C GLU A 53 -4.96 5.31 -2.09
N LEU A 54 -3.67 4.99 -2.01
CA LEU A 54 -3.02 4.60 -0.76
C LEU A 54 -3.00 5.75 0.27
N LYS A 55 -2.94 7.03 -0.17
CA LYS A 55 -3.12 8.18 0.74
C LYS A 55 -4.50 8.18 1.37
N VAL A 56 -5.54 7.82 0.63
CA VAL A 56 -6.91 7.71 1.17
C VAL A 56 -6.99 6.56 2.16
N GLU A 57 -6.43 5.39 1.80
CA GLU A 57 -6.58 4.16 2.57
C GLU A 57 -5.68 4.06 3.82
N LEU A 58 -4.46 4.61 3.75
CA LEU A 58 -3.41 4.47 4.76
C LEU A 58 -2.89 5.81 5.31
N GLY A 59 -3.35 6.96 4.79
CA GLY A 59 -2.82 8.28 5.11
C GLY A 59 -2.91 8.69 6.59
N LYS A 60 -3.69 7.97 7.40
CA LYS A 60 -3.73 8.16 8.86
C LYS A 60 -2.47 7.62 9.55
N GLU A 61 -1.94 6.50 9.06
CA GLU A 61 -0.82 5.76 9.66
C GLU A 61 0.50 5.99 8.93
N PHE A 62 0.43 6.30 7.63
CA PHE A 62 1.58 6.46 6.77
C PHE A 62 1.55 7.79 6.01
N THR A 63 2.73 8.36 5.78
CA THR A 63 2.96 9.36 4.76
C THR A 63 3.31 8.63 3.46
N ILE A 64 2.41 8.68 2.48
CA ILE A 64 2.58 7.98 1.20
C ILE A 64 3.23 8.93 0.18
N VAL A 65 4.33 8.51 -0.42
CA VAL A 65 5.10 9.30 -1.40
C VAL A 65 5.58 8.40 -2.54
N SER A 66 5.89 9.00 -3.69
CA SER A 66 6.51 8.28 -4.83
C SER A 66 8.04 8.33 -4.81
N GLU A 67 8.63 9.21 -3.99
CA GLU A 67 10.08 9.41 -3.89
C GLU A 67 10.49 9.42 -2.41
N ALA A 68 11.63 8.81 -2.11
CA ALA A 68 12.13 8.72 -0.75
C ALA A 68 12.63 10.09 -0.26
N PRO A 69 12.12 10.61 0.86
CA PRO A 69 12.70 11.80 1.47
C PRO A 69 14.06 11.48 2.07
N THR A 70 14.97 12.46 2.01
CA THR A 70 16.33 12.32 2.53
C THR A 70 16.33 12.33 4.06
N GLY A 71 16.97 11.32 4.66
CA GLY A 71 17.26 11.29 6.10
C GLY A 71 16.18 10.70 7.01
N GLU A 72 15.15 10.07 6.47
CA GLU A 72 14.06 9.50 7.27
C GLU A 72 14.33 8.05 7.72
N SER A 73 14.12 7.79 9.02
CA SER A 73 14.44 6.52 9.68
C SER A 73 13.29 5.49 9.63
N ALA A 74 12.04 5.94 9.55
CA ALA A 74 10.84 5.09 9.52
C ALA A 74 10.34 4.87 8.08
N LEU A 75 11.26 4.44 7.21
CA LEU A 75 11.05 4.29 5.78
C LEU A 75 10.63 2.85 5.42
N TYR A 76 9.52 2.73 4.70
CA TYR A 76 9.09 1.52 4.03
C TYR A 76 9.07 1.76 2.52
N THR A 77 9.36 0.73 1.74
CA THR A 77 9.29 0.78 0.28
C THR A 77 8.35 -0.31 -0.23
N LEU A 78 7.35 0.09 -1.00
CA LEU A 78 6.43 -0.79 -1.71
C LEU A 78 6.92 -0.94 -3.15
N ASP A 79 7.34 -2.15 -3.50
CA ASP A 79 7.63 -2.56 -4.87
C ASP A 79 6.58 -3.55 -5.35
N GLY A 80 6.35 -3.61 -6.66
CA GLY A 80 5.51 -4.64 -7.24
C GLY A 80 5.79 -4.90 -8.71
N GLU A 81 5.30 -6.05 -9.16
CA GLU A 81 5.36 -6.54 -10.52
C GLU A 81 3.98 -7.05 -10.92
N ILE A 82 3.53 -6.64 -12.10
CA ILE A 82 2.33 -7.17 -12.75
C ILE A 82 2.73 -8.39 -13.56
N THR A 83 2.34 -9.56 -13.06
CA THR A 83 2.72 -10.87 -13.60
C THR A 83 1.71 -11.46 -14.57
N GLY A 84 0.53 -10.85 -14.68
CA GLY A 84 -0.49 -11.26 -15.63
C GLY A 84 -1.60 -10.23 -15.74
N TRP A 85 -2.21 -10.13 -16.90
CA TRP A 85 -3.36 -9.27 -17.13
C TRP A 85 -4.39 -9.96 -18.02
N ARG A 86 -5.67 -9.73 -17.73
CA ARG A 86 -6.80 -10.28 -18.46
C ARG A 86 -7.80 -9.14 -18.71
N PRO A 87 -8.11 -8.81 -19.97
CA PRO A 87 -9.07 -7.75 -20.29
C PRO A 87 -10.48 -8.10 -19.79
N GLY A 88 -11.24 -7.06 -19.47
CA GLY A 88 -12.68 -7.20 -19.24
C GLY A 88 -13.41 -7.60 -20.52
N ASN A 89 -14.29 -8.60 -20.43
CA ASN A 89 -15.13 -9.08 -21.52
C ASN A 89 -16.61 -9.02 -21.10
N ALA A 90 -17.33 -8.01 -21.60
CA ALA A 90 -18.75 -7.82 -21.27
C ALA A 90 -19.67 -8.89 -21.88
N ALA A 91 -19.37 -9.40 -23.08
CA ALA A 91 -20.13 -10.49 -23.68
C ALA A 91 -20.07 -11.74 -22.80
N LYS A 92 -18.89 -12.05 -22.25
CA LYS A 92 -18.69 -13.15 -21.30
C LYS A 92 -19.47 -12.93 -19.99
N ARG A 93 -19.57 -11.69 -19.50
CA ARG A 93 -20.40 -11.33 -18.32
C ARG A 93 -21.88 -11.64 -18.54
N LEU A 94 -22.41 -11.34 -19.72
CA LEU A 94 -23.82 -11.55 -20.05
C LEU A 94 -24.15 -13.04 -20.28
N VAL A 95 -23.22 -13.81 -20.85
CA VAL A 95 -23.48 -15.20 -21.26
C VAL A 95 -23.14 -16.23 -20.17
N VAL A 96 -22.03 -16.06 -19.45
CA VAL A 96 -21.52 -17.06 -18.49
C VAL A 96 -21.88 -16.74 -17.04
N GLY A 97 -22.38 -15.53 -16.79
CA GLY A 97 -22.87 -15.09 -15.48
C GLY A 97 -22.02 -13.98 -14.86
N LEU A 98 -22.62 -13.28 -13.90
CA LEU A 98 -22.20 -11.99 -13.35
C LEU A 98 -20.79 -11.99 -12.71
N GLY A 99 -20.17 -13.14 -12.47
CA GLY A 99 -18.79 -13.20 -11.95
C GLY A 99 -17.69 -13.20 -13.03
N SER A 100 -18.03 -13.57 -14.27
CA SER A 100 -17.06 -13.95 -15.31
C SER A 100 -16.75 -12.79 -16.27
N GLY A 101 -15.51 -12.62 -16.72
CA GLY A 101 -15.16 -11.57 -17.70
C GLY A 101 -14.94 -10.17 -17.09
N ARG A 102 -14.65 -10.06 -15.79
CA ARG A 102 -14.12 -8.84 -15.18
C ARG A 102 -12.65 -8.69 -15.55
N GLU A 103 -12.19 -7.47 -15.76
CA GLU A 103 -10.76 -7.20 -15.88
C GLU A 103 -10.04 -7.69 -14.61
N ALA A 104 -8.92 -8.38 -14.81
CA ALA A 104 -8.15 -8.95 -13.73
C ALA A 104 -6.65 -8.79 -13.98
N SER A 105 -5.90 -8.57 -12.91
CA SER A 105 -4.44 -8.54 -12.94
C SER A 105 -3.87 -9.38 -11.82
N ASP A 106 -2.83 -10.15 -12.14
CA ASP A 106 -2.06 -10.91 -11.17
C ASP A 106 -0.86 -10.07 -10.77
N ILE A 107 -0.79 -9.68 -9.50
CA ILE A 107 0.27 -8.83 -8.96
C ILE A 107 1.10 -9.61 -7.96
N GLN A 108 2.42 -9.42 -8.02
CA GLN A 108 3.33 -9.74 -6.94
C GLN A 108 3.85 -8.44 -6.35
N TYR A 109 3.79 -8.27 -5.04
CA TYR A 109 4.31 -7.06 -4.40
C TYR A 109 4.94 -7.40 -3.06
N ARG A 110 5.82 -6.50 -2.62
CA ARG A 110 6.53 -6.60 -1.36
C ARG A 110 6.67 -5.24 -0.71
N VAL A 111 6.72 -5.25 0.61
CA VAL A 111 7.13 -4.10 1.40
C VAL A 111 8.45 -4.43 2.07
N THR A 112 9.44 -3.56 1.89
CA THR A 112 10.72 -3.62 2.60
C THR A 112 10.80 -2.48 3.61
N ASN A 113 11.52 -2.69 4.71
CA ASN A 113 11.84 -1.62 5.67
C ASN A 113 13.15 -0.91 5.28
N SER A 114 13.59 0.03 6.11
CA SER A 114 14.82 0.81 5.91
C SER A 114 16.11 -0.02 5.88
N SER A 115 16.11 -1.24 6.43
CA SER A 115 17.25 -2.17 6.32
C SER A 115 17.20 -3.06 5.07
N GLY A 116 16.19 -2.89 4.21
CA GLY A 116 15.97 -3.73 3.04
C GLY A 116 15.34 -5.09 3.35
N GLN A 117 14.98 -5.35 4.61
CA GLN A 117 14.30 -6.58 5.00
C GLN A 117 12.85 -6.57 4.48
N LYS A 118 12.46 -7.65 3.81
CA LYS A 118 11.07 -7.87 3.40
C LYS A 118 10.19 -8.09 4.64
N VAL A 119 9.27 -7.18 4.90
CA VAL A 119 8.29 -7.24 6.00
C VAL A 119 6.91 -7.73 5.51
N LEU A 120 6.66 -7.64 4.20
CA LEU A 120 5.47 -8.19 3.54
C LEU A 120 5.87 -8.67 2.14
N GLU A 121 5.40 -9.84 1.73
CA GLU A 121 5.49 -10.31 0.35
C GLU A 121 4.22 -11.10 0.02
N ARG A 122 3.55 -10.74 -1.08
CA ARG A 122 2.27 -11.33 -1.48
C ARG A 122 2.18 -11.46 -2.99
N LYS A 123 1.38 -12.45 -3.39
CA LYS A 123 0.86 -12.63 -4.74
C LYS A 123 -0.65 -12.62 -4.63
N ASP A 124 -1.31 -11.74 -5.36
CA ASP A 124 -2.76 -11.60 -5.35
C ASP A 124 -3.28 -11.47 -6.79
N THR A 125 -4.44 -12.05 -7.08
CA THR A 125 -5.21 -11.73 -8.28
C THR A 125 -6.24 -10.66 -7.92
N VAL A 126 -6.09 -9.48 -8.51
CA VAL A 126 -6.99 -8.34 -8.32
C VAL A 126 -7.97 -8.27 -9.47
N ARG A 127 -9.24 -7.98 -9.17
CA ARG A 127 -10.33 -7.90 -10.15
C ARG A 127 -11.09 -6.60 -9.97
N THR A 128 -11.38 -5.90 -11.06
CA THR A 128 -12.15 -4.65 -11.06
C THR A 128 -13.59 -4.88 -10.67
N ASN A 129 -14.29 -3.92 -10.06
CA ASN A 129 -15.67 -4.12 -9.58
C ASN A 129 -16.66 -4.46 -10.71
N PHE A 130 -17.72 -5.20 -10.37
CA PHE A 130 -18.67 -5.74 -11.34
C PHE A 130 -19.34 -4.65 -12.19
N TYR A 131 -19.71 -3.53 -11.55
CA TYR A 131 -20.45 -2.43 -12.16
C TYR A 131 -19.57 -1.34 -12.82
N SER A 132 -18.25 -1.41 -12.67
CA SER A 132 -17.36 -0.31 -13.09
C SER A 132 -16.80 -0.45 -14.51
N GLN A 133 -17.35 -1.33 -15.36
CA GLN A 133 -16.76 -1.62 -16.68
C GLN A 133 -17.76 -1.86 -17.81
N GLY A 134 -17.49 -1.24 -18.98
CA GLY A 134 -18.04 -1.61 -20.29
C GLY A 134 -17.21 -2.70 -21.01
N THR A 135 -17.58 -3.10 -22.22
CA THR A 135 -16.78 -4.02 -23.07
C THR A 135 -15.43 -3.39 -23.42
N GLY A 136 -14.31 -4.08 -23.17
CA GLY A 136 -12.98 -3.54 -23.48
C GLY A 136 -12.47 -2.47 -22.51
N SER A 137 -13.09 -2.30 -21.34
CA SER A 137 -12.65 -1.36 -20.32
C SER A 137 -11.28 -1.75 -19.76
N SER A 138 -10.27 -0.90 -19.97
CA SER A 138 -9.01 -0.84 -19.25
C SER A 138 -8.99 0.42 -18.36
N GLY A 139 -8.02 0.55 -17.46
CA GLY A 139 -7.82 1.77 -16.66
C GLY A 139 -8.47 1.78 -15.27
N THR A 140 -9.05 0.67 -14.82
CA THR A 140 -9.80 0.65 -13.54
C THR A 140 -9.18 -0.25 -12.46
N LEU A 141 -7.97 -0.76 -12.69
CA LEU A 141 -7.26 -1.63 -11.75
C LEU A 141 -6.52 -0.89 -10.63
N ALA A 142 -6.21 0.41 -10.77
CA ALA A 142 -5.43 1.13 -9.76
C ALA A 142 -6.09 1.13 -8.38
N HIS A 143 -7.38 1.48 -8.32
CA HIS A 143 -8.17 1.48 -7.09
C HIS A 143 -8.27 0.10 -6.41
N PRO A 144 -8.72 -0.99 -7.08
CA PRO A 144 -8.80 -2.30 -6.44
C PRO A 144 -7.42 -2.87 -6.08
N ILE A 145 -6.34 -2.51 -6.79
CA ILE A 145 -4.97 -2.87 -6.39
C ILE A 145 -4.59 -2.15 -5.10
N ALA A 146 -4.84 -0.84 -5.02
CA ALA A 146 -4.55 -0.04 -3.83
C ALA A 146 -5.30 -0.55 -2.59
N GLN A 147 -6.60 -0.84 -2.72
CA GLN A 147 -7.40 -1.42 -1.64
C GLN A 147 -6.80 -2.75 -1.16
N LYS A 148 -6.49 -3.64 -2.10
CA LYS A 148 -5.91 -4.95 -1.77
C LYS A 148 -4.59 -4.81 -1.02
N ILE A 149 -3.69 -3.94 -1.49
CA ILE A 149 -2.41 -3.69 -0.84
C ILE A 149 -2.61 -3.07 0.54
N ALA A 150 -3.51 -2.09 0.67
CA ALA A 150 -3.79 -1.43 1.94
C ALA A 150 -4.34 -2.39 3.00
N GLU A 151 -5.29 -3.26 2.62
CA GLU A 151 -5.78 -4.34 3.50
C GLU A 151 -4.62 -5.20 4.01
N ARG A 152 -3.71 -5.58 3.11
CA ARG A 152 -2.60 -6.50 3.43
C ARG A 152 -1.53 -5.83 4.28
N ILE A 153 -1.32 -4.53 4.11
CA ILE A 153 -0.45 -3.72 4.99
C ILE A 153 -1.07 -3.58 6.38
N LYS A 154 -2.37 -3.29 6.48
CA LYS A 154 -3.11 -3.22 7.75
C LYS A 154 -3.05 -4.57 8.49
N ASP A 155 -3.27 -5.67 7.77
CA ASP A 155 -3.19 -7.04 8.29
C ASP A 155 -1.78 -7.41 8.78
N ALA A 156 -0.75 -6.96 8.06
CA ALA A 156 0.64 -7.21 8.41
C ALA A 156 1.07 -6.49 9.70
N LYS A 157 0.28 -5.51 10.18
CA LYS A 157 0.56 -4.70 11.38
C LYS A 157 2.01 -4.22 11.39
N LEU A 158 2.47 -3.67 10.27
CA LEU A 158 3.81 -3.10 10.16
C LEU A 158 4.01 -2.14 11.34
N LYS A 159 5.12 -2.27 12.07
CA LYS A 159 5.39 -1.53 13.30
C LYS A 159 6.32 -0.36 13.02
#